data_AF-A0A9W2XRR9-F1
#
_entry.id   AF-A0A9W2XRR9-F1
#
_cell.length_a   1.000
_cell.length_b   1.000
_cell.length_c   1.000
_cell.angle_alpha   90.00
_cell.angle_beta   90.00
_cell.angle_gamma   90.00
#
_symmetry.space_group_name_H-M   'P 1'
#
loop_
_entity.id
_entity.type
_entity.pdbx_description
1 polymer ?
#
loop_
_entity_poly.entity_id
_entity_poly.type
_entity_poly.pdbx_seq_one_letter_code
_entity_poly.pdbx_strand_id
1 'polypeptide(L)'
;MQADLPGHSAKYGSYSMMDLQTNRVVDLLLVQSNEVGGSHNMEKEGLKRSLAKIAQYGVTLGSIVTDRHPQIQRYPREQQITQFFDVWHIEKGITKKLEQASKTRDCQKLQKWIRAIKNHIYWTAASSSTGPERVAKWKSLINHVQDVHSHDNPLYPQCVHPIRQTTDRQKWISAASPALHKLEKIMTNTRQILKDVQKMSSHHQTLVVIGGIPV
;
A
#
# COMPACT_ATOMS: atom_id res chain seq x y z
N MET A 1 21.24 -7.03 -22.83
CA MET A 1 20.25 -7.35 -23.88
C MET A 1 19.01 -7.88 -23.16
N GLN A 2 17.96 -7.05 -23.01
CA GLN A 2 16.71 -7.46 -22.39
C GLN A 2 15.82 -8.08 -23.48
N ALA A 3 15.60 -9.38 -23.40
CA ALA A 3 14.73 -10.10 -24.32
C ALA A 3 13.34 -10.23 -23.66
N ASP A 4 12.52 -9.19 -23.82
CA ASP A 4 11.11 -9.23 -23.42
C ASP A 4 10.30 -9.86 -24.56
N LEU A 5 10.11 -11.17 -24.51
CA LEU A 5 9.09 -11.84 -25.33
C LEU A 5 7.71 -11.71 -24.67
N PRO A 6 6.61 -11.52 -25.41
CA PRO A 6 5.28 -11.45 -24.84
C PRO A 6 4.87 -12.82 -24.30
N GLY A 7 4.73 -12.93 -22.97
CA GLY A 7 4.41 -14.17 -22.27
C GLY A 7 5.32 -14.38 -21.07
N HIS A 8 4.89 -15.16 -20.09
CA HIS A 8 5.55 -15.42 -18.80
C HIS A 8 6.91 -16.16 -18.92
N SER A 9 7.84 -15.64 -19.71
CA SER A 9 9.09 -16.28 -20.14
C SER A 9 10.32 -15.47 -19.75
N ALA A 10 10.25 -14.75 -18.62
CA ALA A 10 11.44 -14.10 -18.07
C ALA A 10 12.46 -15.18 -17.71
N LYS A 11 13.63 -15.16 -18.36
CA LYS A 11 14.72 -16.11 -18.09
C LYS A 11 15.45 -15.79 -16.79
N TYR A 12 15.63 -14.50 -16.51
CA TYR A 12 16.30 -13.98 -15.33
C TYR A 12 15.42 -12.96 -14.63
N GLY A 13 15.53 -12.89 -13.31
CA GLY A 13 14.81 -11.95 -12.46
C GLY A 13 15.78 -11.40 -11.44
N SER A 14 15.96 -10.09 -11.45
CA SER A 14 16.73 -9.40 -10.42
C SER A 14 15.86 -9.19 -9.19
N TYR A 15 16.37 -9.58 -8.04
CA TYR A 15 15.76 -9.34 -6.74
C TYR A 15 16.70 -8.50 -5.89
N SER A 16 16.19 -7.44 -5.29
CA SER A 16 16.95 -6.56 -4.39
C SER A 16 16.25 -6.48 -3.04
N MET A 17 17.03 -6.56 -1.97
CA MET A 17 16.56 -6.26 -0.62
C MET A 17 17.23 -4.97 -0.14
N MET A 18 16.44 -4.08 0.44
CA MET A 18 16.89 -2.80 0.98
C MET A 18 16.56 -2.73 2.48
N ASP A 19 17.37 -1.99 3.22
CA ASP A 19 17.01 -1.50 4.54
C ASP A 19 16.51 -0.04 4.42
N LEU A 20 15.24 0.22 4.74
CA LEU A 20 14.67 1.58 4.68
C LEU A 20 15.21 2.53 5.73
N GLN A 21 15.77 2.04 6.83
CA GLN A 21 16.31 2.93 7.86
C GLN A 21 17.55 3.64 7.34
N THR A 22 18.43 2.88 6.67
CA THR A 22 19.68 3.42 6.10
C THR A 22 19.59 3.77 4.62
N ASN A 23 18.49 3.42 3.94
CA ASN A 23 18.31 3.51 2.49
C ASN A 23 19.42 2.79 1.70
N ARG A 24 19.89 1.65 2.22
CA ARG A 24 20.97 0.87 1.61
C ARG A 24 20.45 -0.46 1.09
N VAL A 25 20.89 -0.83 -0.10
CA VAL A 25 20.68 -2.17 -0.63
C VAL A 25 21.55 -3.14 0.17
N VAL A 26 20.91 -4.11 0.82
CA VAL A 26 21.56 -5.12 1.67
C VAL A 26 21.75 -6.45 0.95
N ASP A 27 20.98 -6.70 -0.11
CA ASP A 27 21.19 -7.86 -0.97
C ASP A 27 20.77 -7.60 -2.43
N LEU A 28 21.48 -8.23 -3.35
CA LEU A 28 21.20 -8.23 -4.78
C LEU A 28 21.40 -9.65 -5.31
N LEU A 29 20.35 -10.20 -5.89
CA LEU A 29 20.31 -11.57 -6.39
C LEU A 29 19.83 -11.57 -7.84
N LEU A 30 20.42 -12.46 -8.63
CA LEU A 30 19.88 -12.84 -9.92
C LEU A 30 19.33 -14.25 -9.78
N VAL A 31 18.02 -14.40 -9.91
CA VAL A 31 17.35 -15.70 -9.96
C VAL A 31 17.18 -16.06 -11.44
N GLN A 32 17.24 -17.34 -11.79
CA GLN A 32 16.95 -17.83 -13.14
C GLN A 32 15.66 -18.67 -13.13
N SER A 33 14.81 -18.57 -14.14
CA SER A 33 13.50 -19.25 -14.10
C SER A 33 13.63 -20.78 -14.08
N ASN A 34 14.63 -21.34 -14.76
CA ASN A 34 14.84 -22.79 -14.83
C ASN A 34 15.23 -23.43 -13.48
N GLU A 35 15.91 -22.70 -12.58
CA GLU A 35 16.27 -23.23 -11.25
C GLU A 35 15.10 -23.26 -10.27
N VAL A 36 14.05 -22.46 -10.52
CA VAL A 36 12.89 -22.34 -9.63
C VAL A 36 11.59 -22.84 -10.24
N GLY A 37 11.65 -23.51 -11.40
CA GLY A 37 10.46 -24.05 -12.07
C GLY A 37 9.52 -22.98 -12.64
N GLY A 38 10.07 -21.85 -13.09
CA GLY A 38 9.35 -20.82 -13.83
C GLY A 38 9.43 -19.42 -13.25
N SER A 39 9.12 -18.43 -14.09
CA SER A 39 9.25 -17.00 -13.78
C SER A 39 8.43 -16.54 -12.56
N HIS A 40 7.27 -17.16 -12.33
CA HIS A 40 6.38 -16.87 -11.20
C HIS A 40 7.00 -17.17 -9.83
N ASN A 41 7.94 -18.11 -9.76
CA ASN A 41 8.55 -18.53 -8.50
C ASN A 41 9.77 -17.67 -8.13
N MET A 42 10.28 -16.88 -9.07
CA MET A 42 11.56 -16.19 -8.91
C MET A 42 11.54 -15.14 -7.81
N GLU A 43 10.44 -14.41 -7.68
CA GLU A 43 10.27 -13.39 -6.64
C GLU A 43 10.23 -14.03 -5.25
N LYS A 44 9.47 -15.13 -5.09
CA LYS A 44 9.38 -15.88 -3.84
C LYS A 44 10.74 -16.47 -3.46
N GLU A 45 11.47 -16.98 -4.44
CA GLU A 45 12.80 -17.54 -4.21
C GLU A 45 13.82 -16.45 -3.85
N GLY A 46 13.79 -15.30 -4.53
CA GLY A 46 14.62 -14.14 -4.20
C GLY A 46 14.42 -13.70 -2.75
N LEU A 47 13.16 -13.62 -2.29
CA LEU A 47 12.83 -13.33 -0.89
C LEU A 47 13.42 -14.35 0.07
N LYS A 48 13.25 -15.66 -0.19
CA LYS A 48 13.80 -16.73 0.65
C LYS A 48 15.31 -16.65 0.78
N ARG A 49 16.01 -16.53 -0.36
CA ARG A 49 17.48 -16.47 -0.41
C ARG A 49 18.00 -15.25 0.33
N SER A 50 17.38 -14.08 0.12
CA SER A 50 17.77 -12.85 0.82
C SER A 50 17.57 -12.95 2.33
N LEU A 51 16.43 -13.48 2.78
CA LEU A 51 16.15 -13.66 4.21
C LEU A 51 17.11 -14.65 4.87
N ALA A 52 17.43 -15.76 4.20
CA ALA A 52 18.43 -16.71 4.68
C ALA A 52 19.81 -16.06 4.81
N LYS A 53 20.23 -15.27 3.82
CA LYS A 53 21.51 -14.56 3.83
C LYS A 53 21.60 -13.56 4.99
N ILE A 54 20.56 -12.76 5.21
CA ILE A 54 20.53 -11.78 6.31
C ILE A 54 20.58 -12.47 7.68
N ALA A 55 19.88 -13.60 7.84
CA ALA A 55 19.95 -14.41 9.05
C ALA A 55 21.36 -14.99 9.29
N GLN A 56 22.07 -15.40 8.24
CA GLN A 56 23.46 -15.88 8.34
C GLN A 56 24.42 -14.80 8.85
N TYR A 57 24.16 -13.52 8.53
CA TYR A 57 24.93 -12.38 9.04
C TYR A 57 24.52 -11.93 10.45
N GLY A 58 23.62 -12.67 11.12
CA GLY A 58 23.17 -12.34 12.48
C GLY A 58 22.25 -11.13 12.55
N VAL A 59 21.72 -10.66 11.42
CA VAL A 59 20.82 -9.51 11.38
C VAL A 59 19.40 -9.96 11.73
N THR A 60 18.82 -9.33 12.75
CA THR A 60 17.45 -9.59 13.17
C THR A 60 16.47 -8.85 12.26
N LEU A 61 15.42 -9.54 11.81
CA LEU A 61 14.39 -8.98 10.94
C LEU A 61 13.15 -8.57 11.74
N GLY A 62 12.90 -7.26 11.90
CA GLY A 62 11.67 -6.78 12.53
C GLY A 62 10.42 -6.92 11.66
N SER A 63 10.46 -6.45 10.41
CA SER A 63 9.33 -6.54 9.48
C SER A 63 9.79 -6.38 8.04
N ILE A 64 9.01 -6.88 7.08
CA ILE A 64 9.24 -6.67 5.64
C ILE A 64 8.11 -5.85 5.02
N VAL A 65 8.41 -5.14 3.95
CA VAL A 65 7.41 -4.45 3.11
C VAL A 65 7.50 -5.05 1.72
N THR A 66 6.41 -5.61 1.21
CA THR A 66 6.39 -6.26 -0.11
C THR A 66 5.14 -5.88 -0.89
N ASP A 67 5.07 -6.38 -2.13
CA ASP A 67 3.85 -6.36 -2.92
C ASP A 67 2.75 -7.25 -2.34
N ARG A 68 1.52 -6.99 -2.79
CA ARG A 68 0.31 -7.72 -2.38
C ARG A 68 0.13 -9.06 -3.12
N HIS A 69 1.16 -9.60 -3.76
CA HIS A 69 1.03 -10.83 -4.53
C HIS A 69 0.78 -12.05 -3.60
N PRO A 70 -0.28 -12.87 -3.81
CA PRO A 70 -0.65 -13.94 -2.88
C PRO A 70 0.47 -14.95 -2.58
N GLN A 71 1.30 -15.27 -3.58
CA GLN A 71 2.41 -16.21 -3.40
C GLN A 71 3.50 -15.66 -2.46
N ILE A 72 3.70 -14.34 -2.44
CA ILE A 72 4.65 -13.66 -1.56
C ILE A 72 4.09 -13.55 -0.15
N GLN A 73 2.78 -13.35 0.02
CA GLN A 73 2.17 -13.23 1.35
C GLN A 73 2.22 -14.53 2.17
N ARG A 74 2.26 -15.69 1.52
CA ARG A 74 2.22 -16.98 2.21
C ARG A 74 3.49 -17.25 3.00
N TYR A 75 4.66 -16.99 2.41
CA TYR A 75 5.94 -17.35 3.02
C TYR A 75 6.26 -16.58 4.32
N PRO A 76 6.18 -15.23 4.37
CA PRO A 76 6.39 -14.45 5.60
C PRO A 76 5.44 -14.89 6.72
N ARG A 77 4.19 -15.23 6.39
CA ARG A 77 3.21 -15.72 7.35
C ARG A 77 3.63 -17.06 7.97
N GLU A 78 4.09 -18.00 7.15
CA GLU A 78 4.60 -19.30 7.62
C GLU A 78 5.86 -19.14 8.48
N GLN A 79 6.68 -18.13 8.19
CA GLN A 79 7.89 -17.79 8.95
C GLN A 79 7.63 -16.84 10.13
N GLN A 80 6.37 -16.51 10.43
CA GLN A 80 5.98 -15.55 11.48
C GLN A 80 6.62 -14.16 11.35
N ILE A 81 6.98 -13.76 10.13
CA ILE A 81 7.54 -12.44 9.80
C ILE A 81 6.40 -11.43 9.67
N THR A 82 6.53 -10.30 10.37
CA THR A 82 5.62 -9.17 10.21
C THR A 82 5.74 -8.59 8.81
N GLN A 83 4.65 -8.60 8.04
CA GLN A 83 4.60 -8.11 6.67
C GLN A 83 3.66 -6.92 6.52
N PHE A 84 4.19 -5.84 5.95
CA PHE A 84 3.47 -4.67 5.47
C PHE A 84 3.45 -4.63 3.94
N PHE A 85 2.58 -3.78 3.40
CA PHE A 85 2.39 -3.58 1.97
C PHE A 85 2.86 -2.21 1.53
N ASP A 86 3.43 -2.19 0.33
CA ASP A 86 3.75 -0.95 -0.35
C ASP A 86 2.49 -0.13 -0.61
N VAL A 87 2.49 1.09 -0.08
CA VAL A 87 1.39 2.06 -0.22
C VAL A 87 1.19 2.46 -1.68
N TRP A 88 2.26 2.54 -2.47
CA TRP A 88 2.18 2.91 -3.88
C TRP A 88 1.32 1.94 -4.69
N HIS A 89 1.46 0.62 -4.48
CA HIS A 89 0.63 -0.37 -5.16
C HIS A 89 -0.85 -0.30 -4.76
N ILE A 90 -1.14 0.12 -3.52
CA ILE A 90 -2.51 0.35 -3.04
C ILE A 90 -3.07 1.62 -3.68
N GLU A 91 -2.35 2.74 -3.57
CA GLU A 91 -2.71 4.03 -4.15
C GLU A 91 -2.95 3.92 -5.65
N LYS A 92 -2.01 3.36 -6.40
CA LYS A 92 -2.12 3.17 -7.86
C LYS A 92 -3.37 2.39 -8.25
N GLY A 93 -3.68 1.32 -7.50
CA GLY A 93 -4.88 0.51 -7.73
C GLY A 93 -6.18 1.28 -7.47
N ILE A 94 -6.20 2.14 -6.45
CA ILE A 94 -7.35 2.99 -6.11
C ILE A 94 -7.50 4.13 -7.12
N THR A 95 -6.42 4.82 -7.44
CA THR A 95 -6.40 5.91 -8.44
C THR A 95 -6.90 5.43 -9.79
N LYS A 96 -6.46 4.27 -10.27
CA LYS A 96 -6.98 3.69 -11.53
C LYS A 96 -8.50 3.48 -11.49
N LYS A 97 -9.05 3.02 -10.37
CA LYS A 97 -10.51 2.85 -10.20
C LYS A 97 -11.23 4.20 -10.13
N LEU A 98 -10.64 5.20 -9.48
CA LEU A 98 -11.19 6.55 -9.40
C LEU A 98 -11.21 7.24 -10.76
N GLU A 99 -10.14 7.12 -11.56
CA GLU A 99 -10.06 7.63 -12.93
C GLU A 99 -11.08 6.98 -13.87
N GLN A 100 -11.40 5.70 -13.66
CA GLN A 100 -12.47 5.03 -14.39
C GLN A 100 -13.84 5.52 -13.92
N ALA A 101 -14.04 5.67 -12.61
CA ALA A 101 -15.29 6.15 -12.04
C ALA A 101 -15.59 7.61 -12.43
N SER A 102 -14.59 8.47 -12.50
CA SER A 102 -14.75 9.89 -12.84
C SER A 102 -15.26 10.12 -14.27
N LYS A 103 -15.07 9.15 -15.17
CA LYS A 103 -15.57 9.18 -16.55
C LYS A 103 -17.06 8.83 -16.67
N THR A 104 -17.67 8.31 -15.61
CA THR A 104 -19.09 7.97 -15.62
C THR A 104 -19.96 9.19 -15.35
N ARG A 105 -21.20 9.18 -15.86
CA ARG A 105 -22.17 10.28 -15.65
C ARG A 105 -22.32 10.58 -14.16
N ASP A 106 -22.43 11.86 -13.83
CA ASP A 106 -22.64 12.39 -12.48
C ASP A 106 -21.49 12.11 -11.48
N CYS A 107 -20.30 11.70 -11.98
CA CYS A 107 -19.13 11.35 -11.17
C CYS A 107 -17.87 12.18 -11.48
N GLN A 108 -17.95 13.17 -12.38
CA GLN A 108 -16.81 13.96 -12.87
C GLN A 108 -16.09 14.71 -11.74
N LYS A 109 -16.82 15.03 -10.66
CA LYS A 109 -16.27 15.67 -9.45
C LYS A 109 -15.16 14.86 -8.79
N LEU A 110 -15.17 13.52 -8.93
CA LEU A 110 -14.10 12.65 -8.43
C LEU A 110 -12.74 13.01 -9.04
N GLN A 111 -12.70 13.44 -10.31
CA GLN A 111 -11.46 13.81 -10.98
C GLN A 111 -10.71 14.91 -10.23
N LYS A 112 -11.45 15.91 -9.70
CA LYS A 112 -10.87 17.02 -8.92
C LYS A 112 -10.32 16.57 -7.57
N TRP A 113 -10.85 15.48 -7.03
CA TRP A 113 -10.49 14.93 -5.72
C TRP A 113 -9.37 13.90 -5.76
N ILE A 114 -9.05 13.31 -6.91
CA ILE A 114 -8.02 12.24 -7.03
C ILE A 114 -6.71 12.65 -6.35
N ARG A 115 -6.19 13.85 -6.61
CA ARG A 115 -4.94 14.32 -5.98
C ARG A 115 -5.03 14.36 -4.46
N ALA A 116 -6.14 14.86 -3.91
CA ALA A 116 -6.34 14.93 -2.46
C ALA A 116 -6.50 13.53 -1.85
N ILE A 117 -7.21 12.63 -2.53
CA ILE A 117 -7.37 11.23 -2.10
C ILE A 117 -6.01 10.52 -2.07
N LYS A 118 -5.17 10.68 -3.09
CA LYS A 118 -3.80 10.15 -3.11
C LYS A 118 -3.00 10.60 -1.89
N ASN A 119 -2.99 11.91 -1.64
CA ASN A 119 -2.30 12.48 -0.49
C ASN A 119 -2.85 11.92 0.83
N HIS A 120 -4.18 11.76 0.94
CA HIS A 120 -4.81 11.18 2.11
C HIS A 120 -4.40 9.71 2.33
N ILE A 121 -4.24 8.91 1.27
CA ILE A 121 -3.77 7.51 1.37
C ILE A 121 -2.37 7.46 1.97
N TYR A 122 -1.44 8.25 1.43
CA TYR A 122 -0.07 8.32 1.96
C TYR A 122 -0.04 8.88 3.39
N TRP A 123 -0.79 9.94 3.65
CA TRP A 123 -0.90 10.52 5.00
C TRP A 123 -1.51 9.52 5.99
N THR A 124 -2.52 8.74 5.60
CA THR A 124 -3.09 7.68 6.43
C THR A 124 -2.03 6.65 6.81
N ALA A 125 -1.23 6.20 5.84
CA ALA A 125 -0.18 5.23 6.09
C ALA A 125 0.91 5.79 7.01
N ALA A 126 1.41 7.00 6.72
CA ALA A 126 2.51 7.65 7.42
C ALA A 126 2.16 8.11 8.84
N SER A 127 0.94 8.58 9.08
CA SER A 127 0.53 9.17 10.35
C SER A 127 -0.09 8.18 11.33
N SER A 128 -0.23 6.91 10.96
CA SER A 128 -0.88 5.89 11.81
C SER A 128 0.14 4.91 12.38
N SER A 129 -0.01 4.61 13.67
CA SER A 129 0.81 3.65 14.38
C SER A 129 0.24 2.23 14.30
N THR A 130 -1.08 2.09 14.16
CA THR A 130 -1.76 0.78 14.20
C THR A 130 -2.60 0.49 12.96
N GLY A 131 -2.83 -0.79 12.67
CA GLY A 131 -3.72 -1.21 11.58
C GLY A 131 -5.16 -0.68 11.74
N PRO A 132 -5.80 -0.80 12.92
CA PRO A 132 -7.12 -0.24 13.17
C PRO A 132 -7.20 1.28 12.95
N GLU A 133 -6.18 2.02 13.38
CA GLU A 133 -6.10 3.47 13.15
C GLU A 133 -6.00 3.81 11.66
N ARG A 134 -5.21 3.06 10.87
CA ARG A 134 -5.16 3.21 9.40
C ARG A 134 -6.53 3.04 8.79
N VAL A 135 -7.31 2.07 9.26
CA VAL A 135 -8.68 1.85 8.77
C VAL A 135 -9.62 2.98 9.19
N ALA A 136 -9.48 3.52 10.41
CA ALA A 136 -10.28 4.63 10.89
C ALA A 136 -10.06 5.89 10.03
N LYS A 137 -8.80 6.30 9.85
CA LYS A 137 -8.42 7.40 8.95
C LYS A 137 -8.85 7.11 7.51
N TRP A 138 -8.61 5.91 6.98
CA TRP A 138 -9.03 5.54 5.63
C TRP A 138 -10.53 5.75 5.39
N LYS A 139 -11.38 5.30 6.31
CA LYS A 139 -12.83 5.46 6.21
C LYS A 139 -13.27 6.91 6.36
N SER A 140 -12.57 7.69 7.19
CA SER A 140 -12.92 9.10 7.41
C SER A 140 -12.80 9.96 6.15
N LEU A 141 -12.06 9.51 5.13
CA LEU A 141 -12.02 10.18 3.83
C LEU A 141 -13.41 10.38 3.22
N ILE A 142 -14.32 9.42 3.39
CA ILE A 142 -15.70 9.51 2.85
C ILE A 142 -16.45 10.69 3.48
N ASN A 143 -16.23 10.94 4.76
CA ASN A 143 -16.77 12.10 5.46
C ASN A 143 -16.04 13.39 5.05
N HIS A 144 -14.72 13.34 4.98
CA HIS A 144 -13.89 14.50 4.67
C HIS A 144 -14.23 15.11 3.30
N VAL A 145 -14.43 14.29 2.25
CA VAL A 145 -14.79 14.82 0.92
C VAL A 145 -16.15 15.52 0.87
N GLN A 146 -16.99 15.34 1.90
CA GLN A 146 -18.28 15.99 2.09
C GLN A 146 -18.21 17.19 3.07
N ASP A 147 -17.01 17.60 3.48
CA ASP A 147 -16.78 18.61 4.53
C ASP A 147 -17.20 18.20 5.94
N VAL A 148 -17.34 16.89 6.19
CA VAL A 148 -17.64 16.37 7.52
C VAL A 148 -16.33 15.97 8.21
N HIS A 149 -15.96 16.72 9.25
CA HIS A 149 -14.66 16.58 9.94
C HIS A 149 -14.75 15.88 11.30
N SER A 150 -15.95 15.52 11.75
CA SER A 150 -16.20 14.74 12.97
C SER A 150 -16.63 13.32 12.60
N HIS A 151 -16.19 12.33 13.37
CA HIS A 151 -16.34 10.91 13.05
C HIS A 151 -16.67 10.10 14.30
N ASP A 152 -17.52 9.08 14.16
CA ASP A 152 -17.92 8.22 15.28
C ASP A 152 -16.82 7.25 15.74
N ASN A 153 -15.71 7.15 14.99
CA ASN A 153 -14.66 6.20 15.29
C ASN A 153 -13.69 6.78 16.35
N PRO A 154 -13.56 6.17 17.54
CA PRO A 154 -12.74 6.72 18.62
C PRO A 154 -11.24 6.72 18.30
N LEU A 155 -10.77 5.90 17.34
CA LEU A 155 -9.38 5.90 16.90
C LEU A 155 -9.03 7.08 16.00
N TYR A 156 -10.03 7.74 15.43
CA TYR A 156 -9.87 8.97 14.66
C TYR A 156 -11.19 9.78 14.69
N PRO A 157 -11.49 10.45 15.83
CA PRO A 157 -12.80 11.06 16.06
C PRO A 157 -12.96 12.40 15.33
N GLN A 158 -11.87 13.03 14.89
CA GLN A 158 -11.90 14.30 14.16
C GLN A 158 -10.70 14.48 13.24
N CYS A 159 -10.86 15.30 12.20
CA CYS A 159 -9.77 15.70 11.33
C CYS A 159 -8.69 16.50 12.07
N VAL A 160 -7.42 16.18 11.83
CA VAL A 160 -6.27 16.80 12.52
C VAL A 160 -5.69 18.02 11.80
N HIS A 161 -6.56 18.81 11.17
CA HIS A 161 -6.16 20.06 10.53
C HIS A 161 -7.21 21.14 10.81
N PRO A 162 -6.82 22.42 10.74
CA PRO A 162 -7.79 23.51 10.79
C PRO A 162 -8.85 23.34 9.70
N ILE A 163 -10.12 23.55 10.04
CA ILE A 163 -11.21 23.53 9.07
C ILE A 163 -11.01 24.71 8.12
N ARG A 164 -10.74 24.41 6.85
CA ARG A 164 -10.52 25.43 5.84
C ARG A 164 -11.86 25.89 5.29
N GLN A 165 -12.24 27.12 5.62
CA GLN A 165 -13.39 27.76 5.00
C GLN A 165 -13.11 27.94 3.49
N THR A 166 -14.10 27.61 2.67
CA THR A 166 -14.04 27.75 1.21
C THR A 166 -15.27 28.50 0.74
N THR A 167 -15.09 29.46 -0.16
CA THR A 167 -16.19 30.13 -0.84
C THR A 167 -16.73 29.30 -2.01
N ASP A 168 -15.94 28.34 -2.50
CA ASP A 168 -16.36 27.39 -3.53
C ASP A 168 -17.34 26.34 -2.97
N ARG A 169 -18.64 26.61 -3.14
CA ARG A 169 -19.74 25.70 -2.80
C ARG A 169 -19.71 24.41 -3.63
N GLN A 170 -18.99 24.39 -4.75
CA GLN A 170 -18.84 23.23 -5.63
C GLN A 170 -17.58 22.42 -5.32
N LYS A 171 -16.86 22.70 -4.24
CA LYS A 171 -15.69 21.90 -3.84
C LYS A 171 -16.07 20.50 -3.36
N TRP A 172 -17.06 20.42 -2.46
CA TRP A 172 -17.39 19.21 -1.70
C TRP A 172 -18.31 18.26 -2.45
N ILE A 173 -18.10 16.95 -2.32
CA ILE A 173 -19.00 15.97 -2.91
C ILE A 173 -20.30 15.94 -2.12
N SER A 174 -21.44 16.05 -2.80
CA SER A 174 -22.75 16.03 -2.14
C SER A 174 -23.05 14.66 -1.54
N ALA A 175 -23.69 14.66 -0.37
CA ALA A 175 -24.28 13.46 0.22
C ALA A 175 -25.26 12.79 -0.75
N ALA A 176 -25.35 11.46 -0.68
CA ALA A 176 -26.18 10.62 -1.55
C ALA A 176 -25.95 10.78 -3.08
N SER A 177 -24.85 11.41 -3.50
CA SER A 177 -24.52 11.54 -4.92
C SER A 177 -23.95 10.23 -5.51
N PRO A 178 -24.14 9.98 -6.82
CA PRO A 178 -23.50 8.85 -7.49
C PRO A 178 -21.97 8.84 -7.32
N ALA A 179 -21.34 10.01 -7.32
CA ALA A 179 -19.91 10.19 -7.06
C ALA A 179 -19.50 9.64 -5.69
N LEU A 180 -20.23 10.02 -4.63
CA LEU A 180 -19.93 9.57 -3.27
C LEU A 180 -20.12 8.06 -3.12
N HIS A 181 -21.23 7.51 -3.62
CA HIS A 181 -21.49 6.08 -3.57
C HIS A 181 -20.40 5.28 -4.30
N LYS A 182 -19.91 5.76 -5.45
CA LYS A 182 -18.79 5.11 -6.15
C LYS A 182 -17.48 5.21 -5.38
N LEU A 183 -17.18 6.38 -4.81
CA LEU A 183 -15.99 6.55 -3.98
C LEU A 183 -16.02 5.60 -2.78
N GLU A 184 -17.12 5.58 -2.03
CA GLU A 184 -17.32 4.66 -0.91
C GLU A 184 -17.11 3.22 -1.37
N LYS A 185 -17.75 2.82 -2.48
CA LYS A 185 -17.57 1.48 -3.04
C LYS A 185 -16.10 1.16 -3.36
N ILE A 186 -15.36 2.09 -3.95
CA ILE A 186 -13.94 1.88 -4.25
C ILE A 186 -13.10 1.73 -2.98
N MET A 187 -13.42 2.51 -1.95
CA MET A 187 -12.66 2.58 -0.70
C MET A 187 -13.01 1.45 0.27
N THR A 188 -14.24 0.91 0.27
CA THR A 188 -14.72 0.01 1.33
C THR A 188 -15.31 -1.31 0.84
N ASN A 189 -15.72 -1.44 -0.42
CA ASN A 189 -16.57 -2.56 -0.88
C ASN A 189 -15.86 -3.92 -0.99
N THR A 190 -14.58 -4.01 -0.68
CA THR A 190 -13.90 -5.31 -0.62
C THR A 190 -13.36 -5.50 0.78
N ARG A 191 -13.79 -6.57 1.46
CA ARG A 191 -13.22 -6.93 2.77
C ARG A 191 -11.69 -7.04 2.73
N GLN A 192 -11.14 -7.37 1.55
CA GLN A 192 -9.71 -7.38 1.28
C GLN A 192 -9.07 -5.99 1.30
N ILE A 193 -9.69 -4.93 0.77
CA ILE A 193 -9.04 -3.60 0.77
C ILE A 193 -8.82 -3.10 2.19
N LEU A 194 -9.77 -3.31 3.10
CA LEU A 194 -9.60 -2.90 4.49
C LEU A 194 -8.53 -3.74 5.22
N LYS A 195 -8.37 -5.02 4.88
CA LYS A 195 -7.25 -5.84 5.38
C LYS A 195 -5.90 -5.34 4.86
N ASP A 196 -5.84 -4.94 3.59
CA ASP A 196 -4.63 -4.38 2.99
C ASP A 196 -4.28 -3.03 3.61
N VAL A 197 -5.27 -2.18 3.87
CA VAL A 197 -5.12 -0.87 4.53
C VAL A 197 -4.51 -1.01 5.93
N GLN A 198 -4.92 -2.02 6.72
CA GLN A 198 -4.32 -2.30 8.02
C GLN A 198 -2.81 -2.57 7.92
N LYS A 199 -2.38 -3.13 6.80
CA LYS A 199 -1.00 -3.51 6.51
C LYS A 199 -0.22 -2.48 5.69
N MET A 200 -0.75 -1.30 5.40
CA MET A 200 0.03 -0.26 4.73
C MET A 200 1.28 0.09 5.54
N SER A 201 2.44 0.09 4.88
CA SER A 201 3.69 0.53 5.50
C SER A 201 3.61 2.02 5.86
N SER A 202 4.06 2.39 7.06
CA SER A 202 4.21 3.80 7.44
C SER A 202 5.42 4.47 6.78
N HIS A 203 6.37 3.68 6.29
CA HIS A 203 7.56 4.15 5.60
C HIS A 203 7.23 4.32 4.11
N HIS A 204 7.65 5.45 3.53
CA HIS A 204 7.25 5.87 2.18
C HIS A 204 7.88 5.05 1.04
N GLN A 205 8.63 3.99 1.34
CA GLN A 205 9.32 3.16 0.36
C GLN A 205 9.26 1.67 0.73
N THR A 206 9.55 0.83 -0.26
CA THR A 206 9.46 -0.63 -0.27
C THR A 206 10.72 -1.26 0.35
N LEU A 207 10.53 -2.29 1.18
CA LEU A 207 11.49 -3.26 1.77
C LEU A 207 12.23 -2.85 3.06
N VAL A 208 11.90 -3.45 4.22
CA VAL A 208 12.56 -3.22 5.54
C VAL A 208 13.23 -4.49 6.07
N VAL A 209 14.35 -4.30 6.79
CA VAL A 209 14.85 -5.13 7.89
C VAL A 209 15.09 -4.21 9.10
N ILE A 210 14.44 -4.43 10.24
CA ILE A 210 14.76 -3.70 11.49
C ILE A 210 15.54 -4.63 12.41
N GLY A 211 16.86 -4.40 12.51
CA GLY A 211 17.72 -5.05 13.49
C GLY A 211 18.07 -4.06 14.61
N GLY A 212 17.40 -4.19 15.76
CA GLY A 212 17.88 -3.62 17.01
C GLY A 212 18.95 -4.53 17.59
N ILE A 213 20.14 -3.99 17.86
CA ILE A 213 21.22 -4.67 18.59
C ILE A 213 20.74 -4.86 20.04
N PRO A 214 20.67 -6.09 20.59
CA PRO A 214 20.70 -6.26 22.03
C PRO A 214 22.14 -6.05 22.49
N VAL A 215 22.33 -5.14 23.44
CA VAL A 215 23.59 -4.95 24.19
C VAL A 215 23.94 -6.24 24.92
#